data_AF-A0A8H6LZA3-F1
#
_entry.id   AF-A0A8H6LZA3-F1
#
_cell.length_a   1.000
_cell.length_b   1.000
_cell.length_c   1.000
_cell.angle_alpha   90.00
_cell.angle_beta   90.00
_cell.angle_gamma   90.00
#
_symmetry.space_group_name_H-M   'P 1'
#
loop_
_entity.id
_entity.type
_entity.pdbx_description
1 polymer ?
#
loop_
_entity_poly.entity_id
_entity_poly.type
_entity_poly.pdbx_seq_one_letter_code
_entity_poly.pdbx_strand_id
1 'polypeptide(L)'
;MRQRKRIRNPLFHSGAPTERPIVAGYSYKDFDDRKLTDPLVHYGRHFGRTVRTFCRTQALLRNGLGRAMQLELGRISLDDPQKEQGVYERLLAMVPGLEERLNTGTDEEFFYAADMITRGASSARADDTKSLKVAIVEWITPPNGILSPPIQRNVKTDRGFHHPVTGRLLCPVNLNWGSLELREALASGVLVPSADLWPRFLYQNEEYYEENPWKGLFRNSLLVKGFKHVFTSPSSVYKEGVSRATKCSNAQRHGMKCVTPASIAYIATQIRFALSSSPAFSRSDITTNSEYFYNLVIELLEDPEEHAEVQDLLAWWNMMIFPATNQPSQELHEESVFCKIKDRRRQLQATDAANRGDIPSSANEPASKAGESNKVSAGGPDTVDVE
;
A
#
# COMPACT_ATOMS: atom_id res chain seq x y z
N MET A 1 -4.36 37.28 47.23
CA MET A 1 -3.16 37.56 48.03
C MET A 1 -2.82 36.33 48.87
N ARG A 2 -1.54 35.91 48.87
CA ARG A 2 -0.90 34.82 49.66
C ARG A 2 -1.25 33.37 49.29
N GLN A 3 -0.32 32.42 49.28
CA GLN A 3 1.02 32.29 48.70
C GLN A 3 1.29 30.78 48.68
N ARG A 4 1.89 30.27 47.60
CA ARG A 4 2.25 28.86 47.39
C ARG A 4 3.38 28.44 48.34
N LYS A 5 3.32 27.23 48.90
CA LYS A 5 4.51 26.49 49.38
C LYS A 5 4.64 25.18 48.61
N ARG A 6 5.64 25.13 47.72
CA ARG A 6 6.18 23.92 47.10
C ARG A 6 7.10 23.24 48.11
N ILE A 7 6.88 21.97 48.38
CA ILE A 7 7.81 21.11 49.12
C ILE A 7 8.70 20.41 48.09
N ARG A 8 10.01 20.61 48.20
CA ARG A 8 11.07 19.94 47.43
C ARG A 8 11.43 18.64 48.16
N ASN A 9 11.45 17.51 47.45
CA ASN A 9 12.08 16.28 47.93
C ASN A 9 13.60 16.32 47.64
N PRO A 10 14.45 15.86 48.58
CA PRO A 10 15.90 15.85 48.41
C PRO A 10 16.43 14.58 47.73
N LEU A 11 17.61 14.77 47.14
CA LEU A 11 18.46 13.85 46.39
C LEU A 11 18.91 12.63 47.20
N PHE A 12 18.92 11.46 46.57
CA PHE A 12 19.74 10.31 46.99
C PHE A 12 20.90 10.07 46.02
N HIS A 13 22.04 9.73 46.61
CA HIS A 13 23.38 9.69 46.05
C HIS A 13 23.68 8.51 45.12
N SER A 14 24.67 8.79 44.28
CA SER A 14 25.53 7.96 43.42
C SER A 14 25.78 6.51 43.85
N GLY A 15 25.50 5.57 42.93
CA GLY A 15 26.16 4.26 42.84
C GLY A 15 26.88 4.17 41.49
N ALA A 16 28.17 3.80 41.51
CA ALA A 16 29.02 3.64 40.33
C ALA A 16 28.57 2.47 39.44
N PRO A 17 28.80 2.52 38.11
CA PRO A 17 28.43 1.42 37.22
C PRO A 17 29.50 0.32 37.26
N THR A 18 29.09 -0.89 37.65
CA THR A 18 29.85 -2.12 37.42
C THR A 18 29.86 -2.46 35.93
N GLU A 19 31.07 -2.58 35.37
CA GLU A 19 31.33 -3.01 33.99
C GLU A 19 30.68 -4.38 33.69
N ARG A 20 30.00 -4.49 32.55
CA ARG A 20 29.58 -5.79 31.98
C ARG A 20 30.38 -6.08 30.70
N PRO A 21 30.66 -7.35 30.40
CA PRO A 21 31.56 -7.73 29.33
C PRO A 21 30.95 -7.45 27.95
N ILE A 22 31.81 -7.02 27.04
CA ILE A 22 31.51 -6.72 25.65
C ILE A 22 31.29 -8.05 24.91
N VAL A 23 30.06 -8.29 24.45
CA VAL A 23 29.78 -9.27 23.39
C VAL A 23 29.52 -8.48 22.11
N ALA A 24 30.33 -8.77 21.10
CA ALA A 24 30.41 -8.03 19.85
C ALA A 24 29.11 -8.11 19.03
N GLY A 25 28.73 -6.99 18.42
CA GLY A 25 28.08 -7.03 17.10
C GLY A 25 26.70 -6.40 16.89
N TYR A 26 26.35 -5.26 17.51
CA TYR A 26 25.38 -4.33 16.89
C TYR A 26 25.74 -2.88 17.24
N SER A 27 26.20 -2.11 16.23
CA SER A 27 26.47 -0.68 16.38
C SER A 27 25.18 0.12 16.27
N TYR A 28 24.54 0.37 17.43
CA TYR A 28 23.49 1.38 17.58
C TYR A 28 24.12 2.79 17.65
N LYS A 29 24.57 3.33 16.51
CA LYS A 29 24.97 4.75 16.42
C LYS A 29 24.56 5.30 15.05
N ASP A 30 23.39 5.93 15.03
CA ASP A 30 23.04 7.17 14.30
C ASP A 30 21.52 7.35 14.23
N PHE A 31 20.86 7.39 15.40
CA PHE A 31 19.47 7.84 15.50
C PHE A 31 19.44 9.25 16.07
N ASP A 32 19.15 10.20 15.19
CA ASP A 32 18.78 11.59 15.51
C ASP A 32 17.57 11.59 16.49
N ASP A 33 17.73 12.31 17.60
CA ASP A 33 16.92 12.25 18.82
C ASP A 33 15.58 13.03 18.68
N ARG A 34 14.82 12.70 17.62
CA ARG A 34 13.48 13.22 17.33
C ARG A 34 12.46 12.10 17.35
N LYS A 35 12.07 11.60 18.54
CA LYS A 35 10.94 10.67 18.78
C LYS A 35 10.54 9.83 17.55
N LEU A 36 11.44 8.97 17.04
CA LEU A 36 11.10 8.11 15.91
C LEU A 36 10.08 7.09 16.39
N THR A 37 8.86 7.20 15.87
CA THR A 37 7.82 6.17 16.02
C THR A 37 8.36 4.86 15.46
N ASP A 38 8.11 3.75 16.16
CA ASP A 38 8.55 2.41 15.75
C ASP A 38 8.17 2.11 14.28
N PRO A 39 9.10 1.61 13.43
CA PRO A 39 8.82 1.31 12.03
C PRO A 39 7.59 0.42 11.82
N LEU A 40 7.27 -0.50 12.74
CA LEU A 40 6.07 -1.32 12.67
C LEU A 40 4.77 -0.51 12.69
N VAL A 41 4.76 0.65 13.36
CA VAL A 41 3.62 1.58 13.30
C VAL A 41 3.46 2.11 11.89
N HIS A 42 4.56 2.44 11.21
CA HIS A 42 4.53 2.92 9.83
C HIS A 42 4.04 1.84 8.86
N TYR A 43 4.55 0.61 8.95
CA TYR A 43 4.05 -0.51 8.15
C TYR A 43 2.59 -0.84 8.43
N GLY A 44 2.19 -0.83 9.71
CA GLY A 44 0.80 -1.02 10.12
C GLY A 44 -0.15 0.00 9.48
N ARG A 45 0.29 1.26 9.32
CA ARG A 45 -0.48 2.29 8.61
C ARG A 45 -0.74 1.94 7.16
N HIS A 46 0.21 1.32 6.46
CA HIS A 46 0.02 0.90 5.07
C HIS A 46 -0.80 -0.38 4.99
N PHE A 47 -0.46 -1.38 5.81
CA PHE A 47 -1.17 -2.66 5.89
C PHE A 47 -2.68 -2.47 6.10
N GLY A 48 -3.06 -1.59 7.04
CA GLY A 48 -4.46 -1.29 7.31
C GLY A 48 -5.20 -0.61 6.14
N ARG A 49 -4.47 0.06 5.24
CA ARG A 49 -5.04 0.77 4.08
C ARG A 49 -5.08 -0.08 2.82
N THR A 50 -4.15 -1.02 2.64
CA THR A 50 -3.94 -1.70 1.35
C THR A 50 -4.09 -3.21 1.40
N VAL A 51 -4.15 -3.81 2.59
CA VAL A 51 -4.28 -5.26 2.77
C VAL A 51 -5.52 -5.60 3.60
N ARG A 52 -5.61 -5.13 4.86
CA ARG A 52 -6.75 -5.46 5.73
C ARG A 52 -7.02 -4.39 6.78
N THR A 53 -8.11 -3.64 6.62
CA THR A 53 -8.48 -2.56 7.55
C THR A 53 -8.98 -3.04 8.90
N PHE A 54 -9.90 -4.00 8.89
CA PHE A 54 -10.43 -4.63 10.10
C PHE A 54 -9.71 -5.96 10.30
N CYS A 55 -8.59 -5.88 11.00
CA CYS A 55 -7.73 -7.03 11.29
C CYS A 55 -7.51 -7.15 12.80
N ARG A 56 -7.63 -8.36 13.33
CA ARG A 56 -7.18 -8.69 14.69
C ARG A 56 -5.73 -9.15 14.60
N THR A 57 -4.78 -8.22 14.57
CA THR A 57 -3.37 -8.51 14.24
C THR A 57 -2.75 -9.60 15.12
N GLN A 58 -3.03 -9.62 16.42
CA GLN A 58 -2.54 -10.70 17.29
C GLN A 58 -3.03 -12.09 16.85
N ALA A 59 -4.31 -12.20 16.48
CA ALA A 59 -4.88 -13.45 15.98
C ALA A 59 -4.30 -13.82 14.61
N LEU A 60 -4.18 -12.84 13.71
CA LEU A 60 -3.57 -13.04 12.39
C LEU A 60 -2.15 -13.61 12.52
N LEU A 61 -1.30 -13.00 13.36
CA LEU A 61 0.08 -13.44 13.54
C LEU A 61 0.15 -14.83 14.21
N ARG A 62 -0.67 -15.07 15.24
CA ARG A 62 -0.69 -16.37 15.94
C ARG A 62 -1.17 -17.50 15.02
N ASN A 63 -2.23 -17.26 14.27
CA ASN A 63 -2.78 -18.23 13.32
C ASN A 63 -1.78 -18.48 12.18
N GLY A 64 -1.18 -17.43 11.63
CA GLY A 64 -0.19 -17.52 10.55
C GLY A 64 1.07 -18.30 10.94
N LEU A 65 1.65 -18.00 12.10
CA LEU A 65 2.79 -18.76 12.65
C LEU A 65 2.44 -20.23 12.89
N GLY A 66 1.29 -20.47 13.55
CA GLY A 66 0.83 -21.82 13.83
C GLY A 66 0.61 -22.64 12.56
N ARG A 67 0.05 -22.01 11.51
CA ARG A 67 -0.16 -22.66 10.21
C ARG A 67 1.16 -22.91 9.48
N ALA A 68 2.08 -21.95 9.46
CA ALA A 68 3.41 -22.13 8.87
C ALA A 68 4.15 -23.34 9.48
N MET A 69 4.13 -23.45 10.81
CA MET A 69 4.69 -24.60 11.52
C MET A 69 3.99 -25.92 11.16
N GLN A 70 2.66 -25.93 11.01
CA GLN A 70 1.93 -27.13 10.61
C GLN A 70 2.25 -27.57 9.17
N LEU A 71 2.48 -26.63 8.26
CA LEU A 71 2.93 -26.89 6.89
C LEU A 71 4.35 -27.47 6.88
N GLU A 72 5.29 -26.87 7.62
CA GLU A 72 6.67 -27.36 7.74
C GLU A 72 6.74 -28.78 8.32
N LEU A 73 5.86 -29.10 9.27
CA LEU A 73 5.74 -30.43 9.86
C LEU A 73 4.94 -31.42 9.00
N GLY A 74 4.45 -31.02 7.83
CA GLY A 74 3.65 -31.85 6.93
C GLY A 74 2.30 -32.30 7.51
N ARG A 75 1.77 -31.57 8.51
CA ARG A 75 0.50 -31.91 9.19
C ARG A 75 -0.73 -31.45 8.42
N ILE A 76 -0.58 -30.44 7.56
CA ILE A 76 -1.61 -29.89 6.69
C ILE A 76 -1.05 -29.72 5.28
N SER A 77 -1.92 -29.76 4.27
CA SER A 77 -1.55 -29.49 2.88
C SER A 77 -1.54 -27.98 2.59
N LEU A 78 -0.74 -27.56 1.61
CA LEU A 78 -0.81 -26.22 1.02
C LEU A 78 -2.18 -25.93 0.41
N ASP A 79 -2.90 -26.97 -0.02
CA ASP A 79 -4.21 -26.86 -0.67
C ASP A 79 -5.36 -26.58 0.31
N ASP A 80 -5.12 -26.64 1.63
CA ASP A 80 -6.13 -26.32 2.63
C ASP A 80 -6.41 -24.80 2.61
N PRO A 81 -7.58 -24.34 2.13
CA PRO A 81 -7.79 -22.92 1.87
C PRO A 81 -8.00 -22.14 3.17
N GLN A 82 -7.12 -21.17 3.45
CA GLN A 82 -7.29 -20.25 4.58
C GLN A 82 -7.07 -18.79 4.16
N LYS A 83 -8.18 -18.05 4.00
CA LYS A 83 -8.16 -16.63 3.57
C LYS A 83 -7.25 -15.74 4.43
N GLU A 84 -7.14 -16.03 5.73
CA GLU A 84 -6.25 -15.29 6.65
C GLU A 84 -4.76 -15.51 6.36
N GLN A 85 -4.38 -16.64 5.77
CA GLN A 85 -2.98 -16.96 5.47
C GLN A 85 -2.40 -15.99 4.43
N GLY A 86 -3.14 -15.70 3.35
CA GLY A 86 -2.70 -14.71 2.36
C GLY A 86 -2.59 -13.29 2.92
N VAL A 87 -3.38 -12.94 3.96
CA VAL A 87 -3.24 -11.66 4.67
C VAL A 87 -1.96 -11.65 5.52
N TYR A 88 -1.64 -12.76 6.18
CA TYR A 88 -0.42 -12.93 6.96
C TYR A 88 0.84 -12.84 6.08
N GLU A 89 0.87 -13.56 4.96
CA GLU A 89 1.99 -13.56 4.01
C GLU A 89 2.25 -12.16 3.43
N ARG A 90 1.18 -11.43 3.06
CA ARG A 90 1.30 -10.04 2.61
C ARG A 90 1.87 -9.13 3.71
N LEU A 91 1.52 -9.35 4.97
CA LEU A 91 2.08 -8.59 6.09
C LEU A 91 3.58 -8.89 6.25
N LEU A 92 4.00 -10.16 6.18
CA LEU A 92 5.43 -10.53 6.24
C LEU A 92 6.22 -9.91 5.08
N ALA A 93 5.69 -10.01 3.85
CA ALA A 93 6.32 -9.42 2.67
C ALA A 93 6.48 -7.90 2.76
N MET A 94 5.60 -7.22 3.51
CA MET A 94 5.67 -5.78 3.71
C MET A 94 6.69 -5.36 4.78
N VAL A 95 6.97 -6.21 5.77
CA VAL A 95 7.75 -5.84 6.96
C VAL A 95 9.05 -6.65 7.00
N PRO A 96 10.18 -6.06 6.59
CA PRO A 96 11.47 -6.75 6.60
C PRO A 96 11.82 -7.28 7.99
N GLY A 97 12.22 -8.56 8.06
CA GLY A 97 12.64 -9.22 9.29
C GLY A 97 11.51 -9.54 10.28
N LEU A 98 10.23 -9.30 9.92
CA LEU A 98 9.11 -9.59 10.82
C LEU A 98 9.00 -11.09 11.10
N GLU A 99 9.16 -11.93 10.08
CA GLU A 99 9.06 -13.39 10.23
C GLU A 99 10.12 -13.94 11.19
N GLU A 100 11.39 -13.58 11.00
CA GLU A 100 12.48 -13.96 11.89
C GLU A 100 12.22 -13.47 13.32
N ARG A 101 11.80 -12.21 13.47
CA ARG A 101 11.45 -11.60 14.76
C ARG A 101 10.31 -12.36 15.47
N LEU A 102 9.32 -12.83 14.73
CA LEU A 102 8.19 -13.58 15.29
C LEU A 102 8.56 -15.01 15.69
N ASN A 103 9.50 -15.63 14.96
CA ASN A 103 9.95 -17.01 15.23
C ASN A 103 11.00 -17.10 16.34
N THR A 104 11.87 -16.10 16.45
CA THR A 104 13.01 -16.10 17.39
C THR A 104 12.75 -15.26 18.64
N GLY A 105 11.74 -14.37 18.58
CA GLY A 105 11.41 -13.45 19.65
C GLY A 105 10.67 -14.10 20.82
N THR A 106 10.66 -13.39 21.92
CA THR A 106 9.86 -13.74 23.10
C THR A 106 8.37 -13.47 22.88
N ASP A 107 7.51 -14.06 23.73
CA ASP A 107 6.07 -13.73 23.73
C ASP A 107 5.82 -12.22 23.89
N GLU A 108 6.63 -11.53 24.71
CA GLU A 108 6.53 -10.08 24.89
C GLU A 108 6.80 -9.32 23.59
N GLU A 109 7.83 -9.73 22.82
CA GLU A 109 8.15 -9.14 21.53
C GLU A 109 7.07 -9.42 20.48
N PHE A 110 6.47 -10.61 20.50
CA PHE A 110 5.31 -10.96 19.68
C PHE A 110 4.14 -10.00 19.95
N PHE A 111 3.76 -9.84 21.22
CA PHE A 111 2.64 -8.96 21.59
C PHE A 111 2.93 -7.49 21.27
N TYR A 112 4.17 -7.06 21.49
CA TYR A 112 4.62 -5.71 21.15
C TYR A 112 4.53 -5.44 19.64
N ALA A 113 5.02 -6.37 18.80
CA ALA A 113 4.95 -6.22 17.34
C ALA A 113 3.49 -6.13 16.85
N ALA A 114 2.62 -6.97 17.39
CA ALA A 114 1.20 -6.94 17.10
C ALA A 114 0.54 -5.61 17.52
N ASP A 115 0.88 -5.04 18.68
CA ASP A 115 0.37 -3.73 19.13
C ASP A 115 0.84 -2.60 18.22
N MET A 116 2.12 -2.59 17.82
CA MET A 116 2.64 -1.53 16.95
C MET A 116 1.97 -1.53 15.58
N ILE A 117 1.77 -2.69 14.97
CA ILE A 117 1.05 -2.82 13.70
C ILE A 117 -0.42 -2.38 13.86
N THR A 118 -1.09 -2.81 14.93
CA THR A 118 -2.48 -2.45 15.24
C THR A 118 -2.63 -0.93 15.46
N ARG A 119 -1.69 -0.32 16.18
CA ARG A 119 -1.59 1.12 16.41
C ARG A 119 -1.37 1.87 15.11
N GLY A 120 -0.52 1.34 14.23
CA GLY A 120 -0.32 1.83 12.88
C GLY A 120 -1.64 1.89 12.10
N ALA A 121 -2.31 0.76 11.94
CA ALA A 121 -3.57 0.68 11.20
C ALA A 121 -4.65 1.60 11.80
N SER A 122 -4.78 1.62 13.13
CA SER A 122 -5.80 2.44 13.82
C SER A 122 -5.52 3.94 13.70
N SER A 123 -4.26 4.35 13.82
CA SER A 123 -3.88 5.76 13.68
C SER A 123 -4.03 6.26 12.24
N ALA A 124 -3.68 5.46 11.23
CA ALA A 124 -3.93 5.77 9.83
C ALA A 124 -5.42 6.02 9.57
N ARG A 125 -6.28 5.10 10.05
CA ARG A 125 -7.72 5.23 9.91
C ARG A 125 -8.26 6.50 10.57
N ALA A 126 -7.85 6.78 11.81
CA ALA A 126 -8.29 7.98 12.52
C ALA A 126 -7.90 9.29 11.81
N ASP A 127 -6.67 9.37 11.29
CA ASP A 127 -6.19 10.53 10.53
C ASP A 127 -6.97 10.73 9.23
N ASP A 128 -7.17 9.63 8.48
CA ASP A 128 -7.88 9.66 7.21
C ASP A 128 -9.35 10.03 7.43
N THR A 129 -10.02 9.43 8.42
CA THR A 129 -11.38 9.78 8.83
C THR A 129 -11.52 11.27 9.16
N LYS A 130 -10.58 11.81 9.95
CA LYS A 130 -10.60 13.23 10.33
C LYS A 130 -10.49 14.14 9.11
N SER A 131 -9.59 13.81 8.19
CA SER A 131 -9.34 14.63 7.00
C SER A 131 -10.46 14.53 5.95
N LEU A 132 -10.98 13.33 5.69
CA LEU A 132 -12.08 13.09 4.75
C LEU A 132 -13.41 13.68 5.25
N LYS A 133 -13.64 13.72 6.57
CA LYS A 133 -14.80 14.38 7.16
C LYS A 133 -14.97 15.82 6.67
N VAL A 134 -13.88 16.55 6.51
CA VAL A 134 -13.90 17.94 6.04
C VAL A 134 -13.99 17.99 4.51
N ALA A 135 -13.17 17.19 3.83
CA ALA A 135 -13.05 17.22 2.37
C ALA A 135 -14.35 16.80 1.66
N ILE A 136 -15.09 15.83 2.21
CA ILE A 136 -16.30 15.33 1.57
C ILE A 136 -17.36 16.42 1.38
N VAL A 137 -17.49 17.34 2.33
CA VAL A 137 -18.47 18.44 2.26
C VAL A 137 -18.13 19.37 1.10
N GLU A 138 -16.85 19.63 0.88
CA GLU A 138 -16.39 20.41 -0.25
C GLU A 138 -16.66 19.70 -1.57
N TRP A 139 -16.45 18.38 -1.64
CA TRP A 139 -16.61 17.62 -2.88
C TRP A 139 -18.05 17.42 -3.33
N ILE A 140 -19.00 17.37 -2.38
CA ILE A 140 -20.43 17.25 -2.68
C ILE A 140 -21.10 18.63 -2.86
N THR A 141 -20.41 19.72 -2.51
CA THR A 141 -20.91 21.08 -2.77
C THR A 141 -20.85 21.35 -4.27
N PRO A 142 -21.96 21.78 -4.91
CA PRO A 142 -21.96 22.11 -6.33
C PRO A 142 -20.92 23.20 -6.67
N PRO A 143 -20.25 23.14 -7.84
CA PRO A 143 -19.34 24.21 -8.26
C PRO A 143 -20.05 25.55 -8.26
N ASN A 144 -19.45 26.55 -7.61
CA ASN A 144 -20.01 27.90 -7.44
C ASN A 144 -21.40 27.94 -6.73
N GLY A 145 -21.77 26.88 -6.02
CA GLY A 145 -23.04 26.77 -5.30
C GLY A 145 -22.84 26.62 -3.79
N ILE A 146 -23.96 26.42 -3.10
CA ILE A 146 -24.02 26.06 -1.68
C ILE A 146 -24.83 24.79 -1.50
N LEU A 147 -24.53 24.03 -0.45
CA LEU A 147 -25.43 22.98 0.01
C LEU A 147 -26.64 23.61 0.69
N SER A 148 -27.81 23.06 0.39
CA SER A 148 -29.07 23.46 1.00
C SER A 148 -29.74 22.22 1.64
N PRO A 149 -29.90 22.18 2.97
CA PRO A 149 -29.38 23.14 3.95
C PRO A 149 -27.84 23.13 4.06
N PRO A 150 -27.19 24.19 4.56
CA PRO A 150 -25.73 24.20 4.72
C PRO A 150 -25.23 23.12 5.69
N ILE A 151 -24.18 22.39 5.31
CA ILE A 151 -23.52 21.40 6.18
C ILE A 151 -22.25 21.99 6.80
N GLN A 152 -22.12 21.90 8.12
CA GLN A 152 -20.87 22.24 8.78
C GLN A 152 -19.76 21.21 8.47
N ARG A 153 -18.59 21.70 8.02
CA ARG A 153 -17.48 20.84 7.57
C ARG A 153 -16.92 19.90 8.66
N ASN A 154 -16.98 20.30 9.92
CA ASN A 154 -16.39 19.55 11.03
C ASN A 154 -17.40 18.73 11.86
N VAL A 155 -18.69 18.92 11.62
CA VAL A 155 -19.79 18.27 12.37
C VAL A 155 -20.56 17.34 11.43
N LYS A 156 -20.98 16.18 11.94
CA LYS A 156 -21.67 15.14 11.16
C LYS A 156 -23.16 15.03 11.46
N THR A 157 -23.68 15.68 12.50
CA THR A 157 -25.09 15.54 12.95
C THR A 157 -26.09 15.72 11.81
N ASP A 158 -25.86 16.72 10.96
CA ASP A 158 -26.77 17.11 9.88
C ASP A 158 -26.46 16.38 8.56
N ARG A 159 -25.61 15.35 8.59
CA ARG A 159 -25.31 14.51 7.41
C ARG A 159 -26.16 13.24 7.43
N GLY A 160 -25.77 12.23 6.65
CA GLY A 160 -26.54 11.00 6.54
C GLY A 160 -27.87 11.27 5.88
N PHE A 161 -28.92 10.61 6.39
CA PHE A 161 -30.29 10.75 5.89
C PHE A 161 -31.00 12.04 6.34
N HIS A 162 -30.36 12.86 7.19
CA HIS A 162 -30.91 14.17 7.60
C HIS A 162 -30.69 15.28 6.57
N HIS A 163 -29.91 15.03 5.51
CA HIS A 163 -29.64 16.02 4.47
C HIS A 163 -29.87 15.46 3.06
N PRO A 164 -30.52 16.20 2.14
CA PRO A 164 -30.89 15.69 0.81
C PRO A 164 -29.74 15.10 0.00
N VAL A 165 -28.59 15.77 -0.04
CA VAL A 165 -27.42 15.34 -0.84
C VAL A 165 -26.73 14.11 -0.24
N THR A 166 -26.33 14.13 1.05
CA THR A 166 -25.69 12.98 1.69
C THR A 166 -26.62 11.79 1.78
N GLY A 167 -27.92 12.02 2.02
CA GLY A 167 -28.93 11.00 2.06
C GLY A 167 -29.13 10.33 0.70
N ARG A 168 -29.19 11.10 -0.39
CA ARG A 168 -29.23 10.56 -1.77
C ARG A 168 -28.03 9.67 -2.08
N LEU A 169 -26.83 10.13 -1.71
CA LEU A 169 -25.58 9.40 -1.94
C LEU A 169 -25.51 8.09 -1.13
N LEU A 170 -26.04 8.09 0.09
CA LEU A 170 -26.07 6.93 0.98
C LEU A 170 -27.27 6.02 0.77
N CYS A 171 -28.32 6.49 0.11
CA CYS A 171 -29.50 5.70 -0.16
C CYS A 171 -29.10 4.47 -0.98
N PRO A 172 -29.50 3.26 -0.56
CA PRO A 172 -29.33 2.08 -1.37
C PRO A 172 -29.89 2.26 -2.77
N VAL A 173 -29.22 1.64 -3.74
CA VAL A 173 -29.62 1.71 -5.15
C VAL A 173 -31.02 1.15 -5.40
N ASN A 174 -31.41 0.12 -4.64
CA ASN A 174 -32.72 -0.55 -4.70
C ASN A 174 -33.85 0.22 -4.02
N LEU A 175 -33.57 1.36 -3.38
CA LEU A 175 -34.57 2.17 -2.70
C LEU A 175 -34.79 3.51 -3.43
N ASN A 176 -36.05 3.93 -3.52
CA ASN A 176 -36.43 5.16 -4.23
C ASN A 176 -36.29 6.40 -3.33
N TRP A 177 -35.14 7.07 -3.39
CA TRP A 177 -34.86 8.31 -2.66
C TRP A 177 -35.88 9.45 -2.93
N GLY A 178 -36.61 9.41 -4.04
CA GLY A 178 -37.67 10.39 -4.33
C GLY A 178 -38.87 10.31 -3.38
N SER A 179 -39.11 9.15 -2.76
CA SER A 179 -40.20 8.97 -1.79
C SER A 179 -39.97 9.79 -0.53
N LEU A 180 -40.95 10.60 -0.13
CA LEU A 180 -40.89 11.35 1.13
C LEU A 180 -40.95 10.41 2.34
N GLU A 181 -41.87 9.43 2.31
CA GLU A 181 -42.05 8.43 3.36
C GLU A 181 -40.76 7.64 3.60
N LEU A 182 -40.06 7.23 2.54
CA LEU A 182 -38.77 6.55 2.66
C LEU A 182 -37.73 7.44 3.33
N ARG A 183 -37.63 8.71 2.92
CA ARG A 183 -36.65 9.66 3.49
C ARG A 183 -36.90 9.88 4.98
N GLU A 184 -38.15 10.00 5.39
CA GLU A 184 -38.55 10.13 6.79
C GLU A 184 -38.25 8.85 7.59
N ALA A 185 -38.53 7.67 7.04
CA ALA A 185 -38.22 6.39 7.67
C ALA A 185 -36.70 6.19 7.87
N LEU A 186 -35.89 6.58 6.88
CA LEU A 186 -34.42 6.54 6.96
C LEU A 186 -33.85 7.57 7.94
N ALA A 187 -34.38 8.79 7.96
CA ALA A 187 -33.92 9.86 8.84
C ALA A 187 -34.29 9.59 10.31
N SER A 188 -35.48 9.05 10.57
CA SER A 188 -35.94 8.67 11.92
C SER A 188 -35.29 7.40 12.47
N GLY A 189 -34.65 6.61 11.60
CA GLY A 189 -34.07 5.30 11.97
C GLY A 189 -35.12 4.19 12.11
N VAL A 190 -36.38 4.43 11.71
CA VAL A 190 -37.41 3.39 11.59
C VAL A 190 -37.00 2.35 10.54
N LEU A 191 -36.39 2.81 9.45
CA LEU A 191 -35.74 1.97 8.47
C LEU A 191 -34.22 2.14 8.59
N VAL A 192 -33.52 1.05 8.93
CA VAL A 192 -32.06 0.98 8.91
C VAL A 192 -31.64 0.05 7.77
N PRO A 193 -31.14 0.58 6.65
CA PRO A 193 -30.64 -0.26 5.57
C PRO A 193 -29.53 -1.18 6.06
N SER A 194 -29.63 -2.46 5.70
CA SER A 194 -28.55 -3.41 5.95
C SER A 194 -27.31 -3.05 5.10
N ALA A 195 -26.12 -3.50 5.53
CA ALA A 195 -24.87 -3.08 4.91
C ALA A 195 -24.63 -3.68 3.50
N ASP A 196 -25.34 -4.75 3.17
CA ASP A 196 -25.42 -5.37 1.83
C ASP A 196 -26.28 -4.58 0.85
N LEU A 197 -27.13 -3.66 1.34
CA LEU A 197 -27.84 -2.72 0.48
C LEU A 197 -26.91 -1.57 0.08
N TRP A 198 -26.30 -1.71 -1.09
CA TRP A 198 -25.19 -0.86 -1.50
C TRP A 198 -25.60 0.56 -1.87
N PRO A 199 -24.87 1.56 -1.35
CA PRO A 199 -25.25 2.96 -1.52
C PRO A 199 -24.89 3.49 -2.91
N ARG A 200 -25.69 4.45 -3.36
CA ARG A 200 -25.59 5.07 -4.69
C ARG A 200 -24.22 5.65 -5.01
N PHE A 201 -23.50 6.18 -4.01
CA PHE A 201 -22.17 6.76 -4.21
C PHE A 201 -21.11 5.75 -4.67
N LEU A 202 -21.34 4.44 -4.59
CA LEU A 202 -20.41 3.45 -5.14
C LEU A 202 -20.39 3.47 -6.67
N TYR A 203 -21.51 3.83 -7.29
CA TYR A 203 -21.70 3.75 -8.72
C TYR A 203 -21.31 5.04 -9.44
N GLN A 204 -20.71 4.90 -10.61
CA GLN A 204 -20.44 6.00 -11.52
C GLN A 204 -21.75 6.76 -11.80
N ASN A 205 -21.69 8.09 -11.69
CA ASN A 205 -22.85 8.97 -11.85
C ASN A 205 -24.05 8.64 -10.93
N GLU A 206 -23.85 7.82 -9.90
CA GLU A 206 -24.92 7.38 -8.98
C GLU A 206 -26.01 6.54 -9.67
N GLU A 207 -25.65 5.84 -10.76
CA GLU A 207 -26.57 5.02 -11.57
C GLU A 207 -26.32 3.53 -11.38
N TYR A 208 -27.38 2.78 -11.07
CA TYR A 208 -27.37 1.33 -10.95
C TYR A 208 -28.17 0.69 -12.08
N TYR A 209 -27.65 -0.41 -12.62
CA TYR A 209 -28.24 -1.13 -13.75
C TYR A 209 -28.48 -2.58 -13.34
N GLU A 210 -29.74 -2.98 -13.17
CA GLU A 210 -30.09 -4.34 -12.73
C GLU A 210 -29.58 -5.43 -13.67
N GLU A 211 -29.62 -5.18 -14.98
CA GLU A 211 -29.11 -6.09 -16.01
C GLU A 211 -27.57 -6.19 -16.05
N ASN A 212 -26.87 -5.24 -15.43
CA ASN A 212 -25.41 -5.26 -15.31
C ASN A 212 -24.97 -4.57 -14.01
N PRO A 213 -25.01 -5.28 -12.86
CA PRO A 213 -24.69 -4.71 -11.56
C PRO A 213 -23.25 -4.20 -11.41
N TRP A 214 -22.32 -4.65 -12.27
CA TRP A 214 -20.93 -4.18 -12.30
C TRP A 214 -20.76 -2.85 -13.01
N LYS A 215 -21.72 -2.45 -13.85
CA LYS A 215 -21.61 -1.23 -14.63
C LYS A 215 -21.48 0.00 -13.73
N GLY A 216 -20.30 0.61 -13.78
CA GLY A 216 -19.97 1.80 -13.00
C GLY A 216 -19.69 1.54 -11.52
N LEU A 217 -19.76 0.30 -11.05
CA LEU A 217 -19.51 -0.04 -9.65
C LEU A 217 -18.07 0.31 -9.24
N PHE A 218 -17.91 0.94 -8.08
CA PHE A 218 -16.66 1.52 -7.56
C PHE A 218 -15.98 2.57 -8.45
N ARG A 219 -16.69 3.19 -9.41
CA ARG A 219 -16.14 4.20 -10.34
C ARG A 219 -16.65 5.62 -10.11
N ASN A 220 -17.33 5.87 -8.99
CA ASN A 220 -17.78 7.23 -8.66
C ASN A 220 -16.59 8.18 -8.42
N SER A 221 -16.72 9.42 -8.89
CA SER A 221 -15.69 10.45 -8.71
C SER A 221 -15.35 10.72 -7.23
N LEU A 222 -16.28 10.57 -6.29
CA LEU A 222 -16.05 10.71 -4.86
C LEU A 222 -15.04 9.68 -4.33
N LEU A 223 -15.08 8.46 -4.85
CA LEU A 223 -14.11 7.42 -4.50
C LEU A 223 -12.72 7.81 -5.00
N VAL A 224 -12.60 8.27 -6.26
CA VAL A 224 -11.32 8.69 -6.84
C VAL A 224 -10.73 9.88 -6.07
N LYS A 225 -11.54 10.88 -5.73
CA LYS A 225 -11.14 12.02 -4.89
C LYS A 225 -10.68 11.55 -3.50
N GLY A 226 -11.42 10.63 -2.88
CA GLY A 226 -11.06 10.00 -1.60
C GLY A 226 -9.73 9.27 -1.65
N PHE A 227 -9.50 8.47 -2.69
CA PHE A 227 -8.26 7.74 -2.90
C PHE A 227 -7.09 8.68 -3.06
N LYS A 228 -7.20 9.68 -3.95
CA LYS A 228 -6.17 10.70 -4.16
C LYS A 228 -5.85 11.43 -2.87
N HIS A 229 -6.86 11.83 -2.11
CA HIS A 229 -6.70 12.53 -0.84
C HIS A 229 -5.93 11.71 0.20
N VAL A 230 -6.21 10.40 0.30
CA VAL A 230 -5.55 9.50 1.27
C VAL A 230 -4.16 9.06 0.80
N PHE A 231 -4.04 8.55 -0.43
CA PHE A 231 -2.83 7.87 -0.88
C PHE A 231 -1.83 8.79 -1.56
N THR A 232 -2.29 9.84 -2.24
CA THR A 232 -1.41 10.77 -2.97
C THR A 232 -1.20 12.04 -2.15
N SER A 233 -2.03 13.06 -2.32
CA SER A 233 -2.03 14.29 -1.53
C SER A 233 -3.42 14.92 -1.58
N PRO A 234 -3.90 15.59 -0.52
CA PRO A 234 -5.12 16.40 -0.60
C PRO A 234 -5.11 17.40 -1.78
N SER A 235 -3.93 17.92 -2.14
CA SER A 235 -3.79 18.89 -3.23
C SER A 235 -3.89 18.29 -4.64
N SER A 236 -3.78 16.97 -4.81
CA SER A 236 -3.86 16.31 -6.13
C SER A 236 -5.31 16.07 -6.58
N VAL A 237 -6.27 16.23 -5.69
CA VAL A 237 -7.71 16.07 -5.97
C VAL A 237 -8.18 17.00 -7.09
N TYR A 238 -7.61 18.21 -7.16
CA TYR A 238 -8.02 19.28 -8.08
C TYR A 238 -7.04 19.51 -9.25
N LYS A 239 -5.97 18.72 -9.38
CA LYS A 239 -4.91 18.99 -10.36
C LYS A 239 -4.61 17.76 -11.23
N GLU A 240 -4.74 17.94 -12.53
CA GLU A 240 -4.04 17.14 -13.54
C GLU A 240 -2.65 17.78 -13.76
N GLY A 241 -1.70 17.53 -12.85
CA GLY A 241 -0.36 18.13 -12.97
C GLY A 241 0.53 18.01 -11.73
N VAL A 242 1.77 18.51 -11.87
CA VAL A 242 2.88 18.35 -10.90
C VAL A 242 2.46 18.74 -9.48
N SER A 243 2.57 17.77 -8.57
CA SER A 243 2.27 17.92 -7.15
C SER A 243 3.18 18.97 -6.51
N ARG A 244 2.59 19.95 -5.80
CA ARG A 244 3.32 20.90 -4.93
C ARG A 244 3.46 20.39 -3.49
N ALA A 245 3.33 19.07 -3.29
CA ALA A 245 3.42 18.49 -1.95
C ALA A 245 4.84 18.65 -1.39
N THR A 246 4.94 19.17 -0.18
CA THR A 246 6.22 19.30 0.55
C THR A 246 6.64 18.00 1.24
N LYS A 247 5.76 16.99 1.25
CA LYS A 247 5.99 15.68 1.87
C LYS A 247 5.69 14.58 0.86
N CYS A 248 6.43 13.47 0.95
CA CYS A 248 6.16 12.27 0.17
C CYS A 248 4.72 11.79 0.42
N SER A 249 4.03 11.39 -0.64
CA SER A 249 2.69 10.81 -0.55
C SER A 249 2.71 9.49 0.23
N ASN A 250 1.54 9.07 0.75
CA ASN A 250 1.44 7.76 1.39
C ASN A 250 1.80 6.64 0.40
N ALA A 251 1.39 6.75 -0.86
CA ALA A 251 1.76 5.79 -1.91
C ALA A 251 3.27 5.76 -2.15
N GLN A 252 3.91 6.92 -2.36
CA GLN A 252 5.35 7.01 -2.61
C GLN A 252 6.17 6.51 -1.41
N ARG A 253 5.74 6.84 -0.18
CA ARG A 253 6.43 6.45 1.06
C ARG A 253 6.49 4.93 1.28
N HIS A 254 5.54 4.19 0.70
CA HIS A 254 5.48 2.74 0.78
C HIS A 254 5.74 2.05 -0.57
N GLY A 255 6.17 2.80 -1.59
CA GLY A 255 6.44 2.24 -2.93
C GLY A 255 5.20 1.66 -3.62
N MET A 256 4.00 2.12 -3.28
CA MET A 256 2.74 1.63 -3.87
C MET A 256 2.65 2.10 -5.33
N LYS A 257 2.65 1.13 -6.26
CA LYS A 257 2.60 1.37 -7.71
C LYS A 257 1.26 1.02 -8.36
N CYS A 258 0.42 0.27 -7.65
CA CYS A 258 -0.89 -0.13 -8.11
C CYS A 258 -1.92 -0.03 -6.98
N VAL A 259 -3.17 0.13 -7.37
CA VAL A 259 -4.35 0.05 -6.51
C VAL A 259 -4.62 -1.42 -6.18
N THR A 260 -5.03 -1.69 -4.94
CA THR A 260 -5.42 -3.03 -4.47
C THR A 260 -6.93 -3.10 -4.18
N PRO A 261 -7.56 -4.28 -4.28
CA PRO A 261 -8.93 -4.49 -3.82
C PRO A 261 -9.21 -3.89 -2.43
N ALA A 262 -8.34 -4.17 -1.47
CA ALA A 262 -8.50 -3.68 -0.10
C ALA A 262 -8.37 -2.16 0.03
N SER A 263 -7.57 -1.50 -0.82
CA SER A 263 -7.51 -0.04 -0.85
C SER A 263 -8.76 0.61 -1.43
N ILE A 264 -9.44 -0.03 -2.41
CA ILE A 264 -10.77 0.39 -2.87
C ILE A 264 -11.79 0.22 -1.75
N ALA A 265 -11.85 -0.96 -1.12
CA ALA A 265 -12.75 -1.24 -0.01
C ALA A 265 -12.55 -0.27 1.16
N TYR A 266 -11.30 0.06 1.48
CA TYR A 266 -10.94 1.04 2.50
C TYR A 266 -11.52 2.42 2.17
N ILE A 267 -11.30 2.92 0.95
CA ILE A 267 -11.81 4.22 0.52
C ILE A 267 -13.33 4.26 0.49
N ALA A 268 -13.99 3.23 -0.05
CA ALA A 268 -15.44 3.13 -0.04
C ALA A 268 -16.00 3.21 1.39
N THR A 269 -15.37 2.50 2.32
CA THR A 269 -15.74 2.51 3.74
C THR A 269 -15.54 3.89 4.38
N GLN A 270 -14.40 4.54 4.10
CA GLN A 270 -14.11 5.87 4.62
C GLN A 270 -15.06 6.94 4.07
N ILE A 271 -15.42 6.88 2.78
CA ILE A 271 -16.37 7.81 2.16
C ILE A 271 -17.78 7.59 2.71
N ARG A 272 -18.23 6.33 2.82
CA ARG A 272 -19.52 6.00 3.45
C ARG A 272 -19.61 6.58 4.85
N PHE A 273 -18.56 6.39 5.65
CA PHE A 273 -18.50 6.97 6.98
C PHE A 273 -18.50 8.51 6.91
N ALA A 274 -17.71 9.14 6.06
CA ALA A 274 -17.65 10.61 5.98
C ALA A 274 -18.99 11.26 5.59
N LEU A 275 -19.81 10.56 4.79
CA LEU A 275 -21.16 10.96 4.41
C LEU A 275 -22.22 10.71 5.49
N SER A 276 -22.00 9.76 6.40
CA SER A 276 -22.98 9.40 7.43
C SER A 276 -23.10 10.45 8.53
N SER A 277 -24.11 10.32 9.39
CA SER A 277 -24.26 11.13 10.61
C SER A 277 -23.53 10.56 11.84
N SER A 278 -23.04 9.31 11.76
CA SER A 278 -22.43 8.60 12.90
C SER A 278 -21.20 9.34 13.43
N PRO A 279 -21.07 9.59 14.75
CA PRO A 279 -19.98 10.41 15.29
C PRO A 279 -18.63 9.68 15.34
N ALA A 280 -18.63 8.34 15.38
CA ALA A 280 -17.42 7.55 15.55
C ALA A 280 -17.53 6.19 14.84
N PHE A 281 -16.40 5.65 14.41
CA PHE A 281 -16.31 4.24 14.02
C PHE A 281 -16.46 3.37 15.26
N SER A 282 -17.58 2.65 15.40
CA SER A 282 -17.74 1.62 16.43
C SER A 282 -17.99 0.26 15.78
N ARG A 283 -17.41 -0.79 16.38
CA ARG A 283 -17.74 -2.18 16.01
C ARG A 283 -19.16 -2.58 16.40
N SER A 284 -19.74 -1.88 17.37
CA SER A 284 -21.14 -2.07 17.79
C SER A 284 -22.13 -1.15 17.06
N ASP A 285 -21.66 -0.30 16.14
CA ASP A 285 -22.54 0.56 15.35
C ASP A 285 -23.27 -0.30 14.30
N ILE A 286 -24.47 -0.76 14.65
CA ILE A 286 -25.37 -1.48 13.74
C ILE A 286 -25.93 -0.59 12.63
N THR A 287 -25.91 0.73 12.80
CA THR A 287 -26.50 1.67 11.83
C THR A 287 -25.59 1.90 10.63
N THR A 288 -24.29 2.09 10.88
CA THR A 288 -23.31 2.16 9.79
C THR A 288 -22.78 0.77 9.47
N ASN A 289 -22.48 -0.05 10.46
CA ASN A 289 -21.86 -1.36 10.31
C ASN A 289 -20.69 -1.39 9.29
N SER A 290 -19.69 -0.53 9.52
CA SER A 290 -18.59 -0.32 8.58
C SER A 290 -17.71 -1.55 8.37
N GLU A 291 -17.56 -2.40 9.40
CA GLU A 291 -16.78 -3.64 9.30
C GLU A 291 -17.48 -4.66 8.40
N TYR A 292 -18.80 -4.84 8.56
CA TYR A 292 -19.56 -5.72 7.67
C TYR A 292 -19.59 -5.21 6.23
N PHE A 293 -19.85 -3.91 6.02
CA PHE A 293 -19.76 -3.28 4.69
C PHE A 293 -18.39 -3.51 4.04
N TYR A 294 -17.30 -3.27 4.77
CA TYR A 294 -15.95 -3.51 4.26
C TYR A 294 -15.75 -4.98 3.87
N ASN A 295 -16.21 -5.91 4.71
CA ASN A 295 -16.05 -7.35 4.44
C ASN A 295 -16.83 -7.78 3.19
N LEU A 296 -18.04 -7.28 2.98
CA LEU A 296 -18.82 -7.57 1.76
C LEU A 296 -18.12 -7.04 0.50
N VAL A 297 -17.53 -5.85 0.57
CA VAL A 297 -16.74 -5.30 -0.56
C VAL A 297 -15.50 -6.16 -0.82
N ILE A 298 -14.79 -6.59 0.22
CA ILE A 298 -13.65 -7.50 0.05
C ILE A 298 -14.10 -8.85 -0.52
N GLU A 299 -15.21 -9.39 -0.05
CA GLU A 299 -15.75 -10.66 -0.51
C GLU A 299 -16.03 -10.62 -2.01
N LEU A 300 -16.70 -9.57 -2.52
CA LEU A 300 -16.89 -9.40 -3.96
C LEU A 300 -15.57 -9.22 -4.71
N LEU A 301 -14.66 -8.37 -4.21
CA LEU A 301 -13.42 -8.06 -4.93
C LEU A 301 -12.36 -9.18 -4.86
N GLU A 302 -12.52 -10.16 -3.98
CA GLU A 302 -11.68 -11.36 -3.86
C GLU A 302 -12.40 -12.62 -4.36
N ASP A 303 -13.61 -12.50 -4.93
CA ASP A 303 -14.35 -13.61 -5.49
C ASP A 303 -13.65 -14.12 -6.77
N PRO A 304 -13.25 -15.40 -6.84
CA PRO A 304 -12.68 -15.98 -8.06
C PRO A 304 -13.61 -15.90 -9.28
N GLU A 305 -14.93 -15.92 -9.08
CA GLU A 305 -15.90 -15.86 -10.17
C GLU A 305 -15.98 -14.47 -10.81
N GLU A 306 -15.64 -13.42 -10.04
CA GLU A 306 -15.69 -12.01 -10.47
C GLU A 306 -14.30 -11.49 -10.93
N HIS A 307 -13.36 -12.41 -11.16
CA HIS A 307 -11.96 -12.05 -11.42
C HIS A 307 -11.79 -11.11 -12.63
N ALA A 308 -12.54 -11.33 -13.70
CA ALA A 308 -12.42 -10.55 -14.94
C ALA A 308 -12.84 -9.09 -14.71
N GLU A 309 -13.97 -8.88 -14.04
CA GLU A 309 -14.55 -7.59 -13.68
C GLU A 309 -13.65 -6.84 -12.70
N VAL A 310 -13.09 -7.55 -11.71
CA VAL A 310 -12.12 -7.00 -10.76
C VAL A 310 -10.84 -6.56 -11.47
N GLN A 311 -10.32 -7.32 -12.43
CA GLN A 311 -9.14 -6.91 -13.19
C GLN A 311 -9.41 -5.65 -14.03
N ASP A 312 -10.56 -5.57 -14.72
CA ASP A 312 -10.95 -4.36 -15.46
C ASP A 312 -11.09 -3.15 -14.54
N LEU A 313 -11.71 -3.33 -13.36
CA LEU A 313 -11.80 -2.30 -12.34
C LEU A 313 -10.42 -1.83 -11.89
N LEU A 314 -9.50 -2.73 -11.56
CA LEU A 314 -8.15 -2.39 -11.11
C LEU A 314 -7.33 -1.71 -12.21
N ALA A 315 -7.45 -2.15 -13.47
CA ALA A 315 -6.83 -1.49 -14.61
C ALA A 315 -7.29 -0.04 -14.75
N TRP A 316 -8.61 0.19 -14.70
CA TRP A 316 -9.19 1.53 -14.71
C TRP A 316 -8.67 2.40 -13.55
N TRP A 317 -8.65 1.85 -12.32
CA TRP A 317 -8.14 2.56 -11.14
C TRP A 317 -6.65 2.94 -11.28
N ASN A 318 -5.83 2.04 -11.80
CA ASN A 318 -4.41 2.30 -12.03
C ASN A 318 -4.18 3.43 -13.04
N MET A 319 -5.00 3.50 -14.11
CA MET A 319 -4.96 4.64 -15.03
C MET A 319 -5.34 5.96 -14.35
N MET A 320 -6.34 5.94 -13.46
CA MET A 320 -6.83 7.15 -12.77
C MET A 320 -5.88 7.67 -11.68
N ILE A 321 -5.13 6.78 -11.03
CA ILE A 321 -4.30 7.09 -9.85
C ILE A 321 -2.80 7.14 -10.17
N PHE A 322 -2.30 6.24 -11.01
CA PHE A 322 -0.87 6.06 -11.31
C PHE A 322 -0.55 6.19 -12.82
N PRO A 323 -0.95 7.28 -13.50
CA PRO A 323 -0.83 7.40 -14.96
C PRO A 323 0.62 7.30 -15.47
N ALA A 324 1.60 7.74 -14.68
CA ALA A 324 3.02 7.67 -15.04
C ALA A 324 3.58 6.23 -15.04
N THR A 325 2.94 5.29 -14.33
CA THR A 325 3.38 3.88 -14.30
C THR A 325 2.87 3.11 -15.52
N ASN A 326 1.86 3.66 -16.22
CA ASN A 326 1.28 3.11 -17.44
C ASN A 326 1.81 3.79 -18.72
N GLN A 327 2.86 4.62 -18.62
CA GLN A 327 3.51 5.12 -19.83
C GLN A 327 4.34 4.01 -20.44
N PRO A 328 4.20 3.71 -21.76
CA PRO A 328 5.13 2.83 -22.43
C PRO A 328 6.54 3.36 -22.21
N SER A 329 7.48 2.47 -21.91
CA SER A 329 8.89 2.80 -21.73
C SER A 329 9.33 3.73 -22.87
N GLN A 330 9.75 4.95 -22.53
CA GLN A 330 10.26 5.89 -23.51
C GLN A 330 11.45 5.23 -24.21
N GLU A 331 11.27 4.88 -25.48
CA GLU A 331 12.39 4.48 -26.33
C GLU A 331 13.34 5.68 -26.41
N LEU A 332 14.59 5.44 -26.00
CA LEU A 332 15.61 6.47 -26.08
C LEU A 332 15.82 6.81 -27.55
N HIS A 333 15.64 8.08 -27.91
CA HIS A 333 15.91 8.55 -29.25
C HIS A 333 17.36 8.18 -29.63
N GLU A 334 17.55 7.58 -30.82
CA GLU A 334 18.85 7.08 -31.28
C GLU A 334 19.91 8.19 -31.28
N GLU A 335 19.51 9.39 -31.67
CA GLU A 335 20.41 10.56 -31.65
C GLU A 335 20.60 11.22 -30.28
N SER A 336 20.00 10.69 -29.22
CA SER A 336 20.13 11.29 -27.90
C SER A 336 21.59 11.37 -27.49
N VAL A 337 21.94 12.45 -26.78
CA VAL A 337 23.30 12.67 -26.27
C VAL A 337 23.75 11.47 -25.42
N PHE A 338 22.83 10.82 -24.72
CA PHE A 338 23.11 9.61 -23.94
C PHE A 338 23.53 8.41 -24.81
N CYS A 339 22.83 8.15 -25.92
CA CYS A 339 23.23 7.12 -26.89
C CYS A 339 24.58 7.47 -27.52
N LYS A 340 24.76 8.73 -27.96
CA LYS A 340 26.02 9.22 -28.54
C LYS A 340 27.21 9.11 -27.57
N ILE A 341 27.00 9.35 -26.26
CA ILE A 341 28.03 9.15 -25.23
C ILE A 341 28.38 7.66 -25.06
N LYS A 342 27.39 6.77 -25.07
CA LYS A 342 27.63 5.32 -24.99
C LYS A 342 28.36 4.81 -26.23
N ASP A 343 27.99 5.26 -27.42
CA ASP A 343 28.64 4.88 -28.67
C ASP A 343 30.08 5.38 -28.72
N ARG A 344 30.33 6.62 -28.31
CA ARG A 344 31.69 7.13 -28.17
C ARG A 344 32.52 6.30 -27.20
N ARG A 345 31.96 5.84 -26.08
CA ARG A 345 32.66 4.97 -25.14
C ARG A 345 33.01 3.61 -25.77
N ARG A 346 32.08 3.02 -26.53
CA ARG A 346 32.35 1.76 -27.28
C ARG A 346 33.44 1.96 -28.33
N GLN A 347 33.41 3.08 -29.06
CA GLN A 347 34.43 3.41 -30.05
C GLN A 347 35.81 3.56 -29.42
N LEU A 348 35.92 4.27 -28.28
CA LEU A 348 37.19 4.43 -27.56
C LEU A 348 37.72 3.10 -27.02
N GLN A 349 36.84 2.23 -26.51
CA GLN A 349 37.23 0.89 -26.06
C GLN A 349 37.67 -0.02 -27.21
N ALA A 350 37.05 0.11 -28.39
CA ALA A 350 37.45 -0.62 -29.60
C ALA A 350 38.80 -0.12 -30.13
N THR A 351 39.06 1.20 -30.11
CA THR A 351 40.36 1.76 -30.50
C THR A 351 41.47 1.40 -29.52
N ASP A 352 41.20 1.37 -28.22
CA ASP A 352 42.17 0.93 -27.20
C ASP A 352 42.49 -0.56 -27.31
N ALA A 353 41.51 -1.39 -27.70
CA ALA A 353 41.72 -2.80 -27.97
C ALA A 353 42.55 -3.02 -29.26
N ALA A 354 42.31 -2.24 -30.31
CA ALA A 354 43.09 -2.28 -31.54
C ALA A 354 44.55 -1.84 -31.33
N ASN A 355 44.78 -0.76 -30.57
CA ASN A 355 46.13 -0.28 -30.25
C ASN A 355 46.93 -1.23 -29.34
N ARG A 356 46.29 -2.16 -28.63
CA ARG A 356 46.99 -3.23 -27.89
C ARG A 356 47.34 -4.45 -28.75
N GLY A 357 46.79 -4.56 -29.96
CA GLY A 357 47.04 -5.67 -30.89
C GLY A 357 48.31 -5.50 -31.75
N ASP A 358 48.81 -4.27 -31.91
CA ASP A 358 49.96 -3.96 -32.77
C ASP A 358 51.20 -3.57 -31.95
N ILE A 359 51.86 -4.55 -31.33
CA ILE A 359 53.27 -4.43 -30.94
C ILE A 359 54.06 -5.49 -31.73
N PRO A 360 54.88 -5.10 -32.73
CA PRO A 360 55.75 -6.03 -33.41
C PRO A 360 56.94 -6.39 -32.51
N SER A 361 57.06 -7.66 -32.15
CA SER A 361 58.21 -8.21 -31.44
C SER A 361 59.39 -8.36 -32.41
N SER A 362 60.39 -7.46 -32.34
CA SER A 362 61.71 -7.67 -32.96
C SER A 362 62.80 -7.91 -31.91
N ALA A 363 63.35 -9.13 -32.00
CA ALA A 363 64.72 -9.59 -31.75
C ALA A 363 65.49 -9.17 -30.46
N ASN A 364 65.90 -10.19 -29.69
CA ASN A 364 67.33 -10.47 -29.51
C ASN A 364 67.59 -11.91 -29.00
N GLU A 365 68.30 -12.67 -29.80
CA GLU A 365 69.18 -13.81 -29.44
C GLU A 365 70.65 -13.31 -29.52
N PRO A 366 71.73 -14.04 -29.13
CA PRO A 366 71.83 -15.46 -28.73
C PRO A 366 72.80 -15.78 -27.54
N ALA A 367 72.85 -17.05 -27.09
CA ALA A 367 74.09 -17.86 -26.98
C ALA A 367 73.89 -19.29 -26.37
N SER A 368 73.84 -20.27 -27.28
CA SER A 368 74.49 -21.61 -27.33
C SER A 368 74.62 -22.58 -26.12
N LYS A 369 74.15 -23.83 -26.37
CA LYS A 369 74.80 -25.18 -26.30
C LYS A 369 73.82 -26.20 -25.69
N ALA A 370 73.70 -27.48 -26.06
CA ALA A 370 74.14 -28.36 -27.16
C ALA A 370 73.53 -29.76 -26.88
N GLY A 371 73.30 -30.57 -27.93
CA GLY A 371 72.98 -32.02 -27.87
C GLY A 371 71.47 -32.35 -27.83
N GLU A 372 70.92 -33.38 -28.48
CA GLU A 372 71.44 -34.48 -29.31
C GLU A 372 70.27 -35.06 -30.16
N SER A 373 70.51 -35.21 -31.46
CA SER A 373 70.15 -36.25 -32.45
C SER A 373 68.96 -37.25 -32.34
N ASN A 374 68.45 -37.55 -33.55
CA ASN A 374 67.85 -38.79 -34.13
C ASN A 374 66.31 -38.95 -34.16
N LYS A 375 65.69 -38.86 -35.36
CA LYS A 375 65.26 -39.96 -36.31
C LYS A 375 63.89 -40.53 -35.90
N VAL A 376 62.85 -40.76 -36.73
CA VAL A 376 62.64 -41.22 -38.13
C VAL A 376 61.10 -41.10 -38.37
N SER A 377 60.63 -40.58 -39.52
CA SER A 377 59.87 -41.28 -40.61
C SER A 377 58.54 -41.94 -40.16
N ALA A 378 57.41 -41.94 -40.87
CA ALA A 378 56.98 -41.58 -42.23
C ALA A 378 55.44 -41.63 -42.28
N GLY A 379 54.82 -41.04 -43.31
CA GLY A 379 53.56 -41.54 -43.89
C GLY A 379 52.32 -40.66 -43.72
N GLY A 380 52.05 -39.80 -44.72
CA GLY A 380 50.67 -39.55 -45.17
C GLY A 380 50.24 -40.65 -46.17
N PRO A 381 49.23 -40.43 -47.04
CA PRO A 381 48.33 -39.27 -47.15
C PRO A 381 46.85 -39.67 -47.40
N ASP A 382 46.01 -38.66 -47.71
CA ASP A 382 44.83 -38.72 -48.60
C ASP A 382 43.56 -39.44 -48.08
N THR A 383 42.30 -39.02 -48.32
CA THR A 383 41.68 -38.20 -49.38
C THR A 383 40.20 -37.90 -49.01
N VAL A 384 39.76 -36.68 -49.37
CA VAL A 384 38.46 -36.20 -49.92
C VAL A 384 37.16 -37.04 -49.89
N ASP A 385 36.10 -36.32 -49.48
CA ASP A 385 34.79 -36.03 -50.12
C ASP A 385 33.84 -37.10 -50.72
N VAL A 386 32.55 -36.74 -50.56
CA VAL A 386 31.31 -37.07 -51.32
C VAL A 386 30.49 -38.27 -50.85
N GLU A 387 29.44 -38.01 -50.05
CA GLU A 387 28.02 -38.00 -50.50
C GLU A 387 27.12 -37.22 -49.52
#